data_AF-A0A1M3BJ50-F1
#
_entry.id   AF-A0A1M3BJ50-F1
#
_cell.length_a   1.000
_cell.length_b   1.000
_cell.length_c   1.000
_cell.angle_alpha   90.00
_cell.angle_beta   90.00
_cell.angle_gamma   90.00
#
_symmetry.space_group_name_H-M   'P 1'
#
loop_
_entity.id
_entity.type
_entity.pdbx_description
1 polymer ?
#
loop_
_entity_poly.entity_id
_entity_poly.type
_entity_poly.pdbx_seq_one_letter_code
_entity_poly.pdbx_strand_id
1 'polypeptide(L)' 'MLTDFGRIDVLQGLPQVPPFAALAERASEVDIDGLVVRVCSLDDLLAMKRASDRPRDRDDLEALEAGRDEHEPDAH' A
#
# COMPACT_ATOMS: atom_id res chain seq x y z
N MET A 1 -6.37 9.28 -15.58
CA MET A 1 -5.99 9.14 -17.01
C MET A 1 -6.49 7.79 -17.51
N LEU A 2 -7.07 7.72 -18.70
CA LEU A 2 -7.47 6.43 -19.30
C LEU A 2 -6.40 6.01 -20.30
N THR A 3 -5.92 4.78 -20.16
CA THR A 3 -4.95 4.16 -21.07
C THR A 3 -5.61 2.97 -21.75
N ASP A 4 -4.97 2.44 -22.79
CA ASP A 4 -5.42 1.21 -23.46
C ASP A 4 -5.42 -0.01 -22.52
N PHE A 5 -4.73 0.09 -21.37
CA PHE A 5 -4.65 -0.94 -20.32
C PHE A 5 -5.54 -0.63 -19.10
N GLY A 6 -6.33 0.43 -19.14
CA GLY A 6 -7.24 0.83 -18.06
C GLY A 6 -6.90 2.18 -17.42
N ARG A 7 -7.53 2.46 -16.27
CA ARG A 7 -7.45 3.77 -15.62
C ARG A 7 -6.22 3.84 -14.72
N ILE A 8 -5.40 4.87 -14.92
CA ILE A 8 -4.27 5.21 -14.07
C ILE A 8 -4.58 6.53 -13.37
N ASP A 9 -4.52 6.53 -12.04
CA ASP A 9 -4.70 7.69 -11.20
C ASP A 9 -3.33 8.06 -10.59
N VAL A 10 -2.83 9.26 -10.89
CA VAL A 10 -1.57 9.79 -10.34
C VAL A 10 -1.93 10.88 -9.33
N LEU A 11 -1.60 10.63 -8.06
CA LEU A 11 -1.87 11.55 -6.95
C LEU A 11 -0.54 12.04 -6.38
N GLN A 12 -0.40 13.34 -6.17
CA GLN A 12 0.79 13.98 -5.62
C GLN A 12 0.39 15.10 -4.65
N GLY A 13 1.27 15.42 -3.69
CA GLY A 13 1.10 16.58 -2.81
C GLY A 13 -0.02 16.44 -1.77
N LEU A 14 -0.45 15.21 -1.49
CA LEU A 14 -1.41 14.95 -0.43
C LEU A 14 -0.74 15.21 0.94
N PRO A 15 -1.31 16.07 1.82
CA PRO A 15 -0.70 16.41 3.09
C PRO A 15 -0.52 15.19 4.01
N GLN A 16 -1.32 14.15 3.82
CA GLN A 16 -1.24 12.90 4.56
C GLN A 16 -0.25 11.86 3.99
N VAL A 17 0.37 12.12 2.84
CA VAL A 17 1.31 11.20 2.20
C VAL A 17 2.74 11.66 2.52
N PRO A 18 3.60 10.78 3.06
CA PRO A 18 5.00 11.12 3.30
C PRO A 18 5.72 11.51 2.00
N PRO A 19 6.82 12.30 2.08
CA PRO A 19 7.63 12.62 0.91
C PRO A 19 8.08 11.36 0.18
N PHE A 20 8.10 11.40 -1.15
CA PHE A 20 8.48 10.27 -2.00
C PHE A 20 9.82 9.63 -1.60
N ALA A 21 10.81 10.44 -1.24
CA ALA A 21 12.11 9.93 -0.81
C ALA A 21 12.01 9.00 0.42
N ALA A 22 11.15 9.34 1.39
CA ALA A 22 10.93 8.51 2.58
C ALA A 22 10.18 7.22 2.26
N LEU A 23 9.23 7.26 1.32
CA LEU A 23 8.53 6.06 0.84
C LEU A 23 9.46 5.15 0.03
N ALA A 24 10.33 5.73 -0.79
CA ALA A 24 11.26 5.01 -1.65
C ALA A 24 12.33 4.26 -0.85
N GLU A 25 12.76 4.80 0.30
CA GLU A 25 13.75 4.17 1.18
C GLU A 25 13.22 2.89 1.84
N ARG A 26 11.92 2.85 2.17
CA ARG A 26 11.25 1.68 2.77
C ARG A 26 10.44 0.87 1.76
N ALA A 27 10.58 1.15 0.47
CA ALA A 27 9.81 0.46 -0.55
C ALA A 27 10.21 -1.02 -0.65
N SER A 28 9.23 -1.90 -0.82
CA SER A 28 9.48 -3.29 -1.18
C SER A 28 9.59 -3.42 -2.69
N GLU A 29 10.54 -4.24 -3.13
CA GLU A 29 10.62 -4.67 -4.53
C GLU A 29 9.69 -5.85 -4.77
N VAL A 30 8.88 -5.76 -5.81
CA VAL A 30 7.94 -6.79 -6.22
C VAL A 30 8.17 -7.08 -7.70
N ASP A 31 8.32 -8.36 -8.04
CA ASP A 31 8.36 -8.82 -9.42
C ASP A 31 6.92 -9.00 -9.93
N ILE A 32 6.59 -8.30 -11.01
CA ILE A 32 5.33 -8.46 -11.75
C ILE A 32 5.68 -8.76 -13.20
N ASP A 33 5.43 -10.00 -13.63
CA ASP A 33 5.72 -10.48 -14.99
C ASP A 33 7.16 -10.20 -15.49
N GLY A 34 8.15 -10.33 -14.60
CA GLY A 34 9.56 -10.10 -14.90
C GLY A 34 10.01 -8.64 -14.80
N LEU A 35 9.11 -7.74 -14.40
CA LEU A 35 9.42 -6.34 -14.12
C LEU A 35 9.47 -6.10 -12.61
N VAL A 36 10.66 -5.76 -12.11
CA VAL A 36 10.84 -5.36 -10.71
C VAL A 36 10.33 -3.93 -10.52
N VAL A 37 9.28 -3.77 -9.72
CA VAL A 37 8.69 -2.49 -9.34
C VAL A 37 8.86 -2.23 -7.85
N ARG A 38 9.04 -0.97 -7.47
CA ARG A 38 9.09 -0.54 -6.08
C ARG A 38 7.69 -0.11 -5.62
N VAL A 39 7.19 -0.78 -4.60
CA VAL A 39 5.89 -0.50 -3.96
C VAL A 39 6.14 0.03 -2.56
N CYS A 40 5.34 0.99 -2.09
CA CYS A 40 5.47 1.46 -0.71
C CYS A 40 5.26 0.32 0.30
N SER A 41 5.90 0.42 1.46
CA SER A 41 5.72 -0.57 2.52
C SER A 41 4.23 -0.70 2.93
N LEU A 42 3.85 -1.88 3.45
CA LEU A 42 2.50 -2.11 3.94
C LEU A 42 2.13 -1.14 5.08
N ASP A 43 3.09 -0.83 5.97
CA ASP A 43 2.90 0.11 7.07
C ASP A 43 2.61 1.52 6.57
N ASP A 44 3.35 1.98 5.55
CA ASP A 44 3.11 3.27 4.92
C ASP A 44 1.76 3.28 4.20
N LEU A 45 1.38 2.18 3.54
CA LEU A 45 0.08 2.05 2.87
C LEU A 45 -1.08 2.13 3.89
N LEU A 46 -0.95 1.46 5.03
CA LEU A 46 -1.91 1.51 6.13
C LEU A 46 -2.00 2.91 6.73
N ALA A 47 -0.87 3.58 6.96
CA ALA A 47 -0.84 4.95 7.48
C ALA A 47 -1.51 5.94 6.51
N MET A 48 -1.20 5.84 5.21
CA MET A 48 -1.80 6.68 4.16
C MET A 48 -3.31 6.45 4.01
N LYS A 49 -3.77 5.19 4.11
CA LYS A 49 -5.20 4.85 4.12
C LYS A 49 -5.91 5.40 5.35
N ARG A 50 -5.36 5.22 6.55
CA ARG A 50 -5.93 5.75 7.80
C ARG A 50 -6.03 7.28 7.83
N ALA A 51 -5.08 7.96 7.20
CA ALA A 51 -5.08 9.41 7.11
C ALA A 51 -5.92 9.95 5.93
N SER A 52 -6.43 9.07 5.08
CA SER A 52 -7.38 9.39 4.01
C SER A 52 -8.79 9.16 4.54
N ASP A 53 -9.53 10.23 4.86
CA ASP A 53 -10.91 10.18 5.36
C ASP A 53 -11.90 9.78 4.25
N ARG A 54 -11.77 8.56 3.72
CA ARG A 54 -12.71 7.96 2.78
C ARG A 54 -13.50 6.85 3.51
N PRO A 55 -14.83 6.86 3.47
CA PRO A 55 -15.69 5.88 4.17
C PRO A 55 -15.41 4.40 3.86
N ARG A 56 -14.68 4.09 2.78
CA ARG A 56 -14.37 2.72 2.33
C ARG A 56 -13.11 2.13 2.96
N ASP A 57 -12.34 2.90 3.72
CA ASP A 57 -11.09 2.43 4.33
C ASP A 57 -11.28 1.71 5.68
N ARG A 58 -12.46 1.79 6.32
CA ARG A 58 -12.72 1.01 7.55
C ARG A 58 -12.89 -0.49 7.29
N ASP A 59 -13.56 -0.86 6.20
CA ASP A 59 -13.84 -2.27 5.88
C ASP A 59 -12.56 -3.01 5.43
N ASP A 60 -11.62 -2.30 4.78
CA ASP A 60 -10.29 -2.85 4.41
C ASP A 60 -9.41 -3.14 5.64
N LEU A 61 -9.54 -2.36 6.73
CA LEU A 61 -8.73 -2.55 7.94
C LEU A 61 -9.11 -3.82 8.70
N GLU A 62 -10.39 -4.18 8.76
CA GLU A 62 -10.84 -5.42 9.40
C GLU A 62 -10.32 -6.66 8.63
N ALA A 63 -10.26 -6.60 7.30
CA ALA A 63 -9.71 -7.69 6.47
C ALA A 63 -8.19 -7.85 6.63
N LEU A 64 -7.45 -6.74 6.81
CA LEU A 64 -6.01 -6.74 7.02
C LEU A 64 -5.61 -7.21 8.43
N GLU A 65 -6.44 -6.97 9.45
CA GLU A 65 -6.24 -7.49 10.80
C GLU A 65 -6.48 -9.01 10.87
N ALA A 66 -7.49 -9.52 10.15
CA ALA A 66 -7.80 -10.96 10.12
C ALA A 66 -6.67 -11.81 9.51
N GLY A 67 -5.99 -11.33 8.46
CA GLY A 67 -4.87 -12.06 7.84
C GLY A 67 -3.58 -12.11 8.69
N ARG A 68 -3.49 -11.30 9.76
CA ARG A 68 -2.32 -11.28 10.66
C ARG A 68 -2.34 -12.42 11.68
N ASP A 69 -3.52 -12.89 12.06
CA ASP A 69 -3.69 -14.02 13.00
C ASP A 69 -3.35 -15.38 12.37
N GLU A 70 -3.32 -15.49 11.04
CA GLU A 70 -3.01 -16.73 10.33
C GLU A 70 -1.50 -16.99 10.14
N HIS A 71 -0.65 -16.01 10.46
CA HIS A 71 0.81 -16.09 10.37
C HIS A 71 1.49 -16.06 11.75
N GLU A 72 0.89 -16.73 12.75
CA GLU A 72 1.68 -17.24 13.88
C GLU A 72 2.49 -18.44 13.37
N PRO A 73 3.83 -18.33 13.23
CA PRO A 73 4.63 -19.45 12.80
C PRO A 73 4.70 -20.47 13.94
N ASP A 74 4.44 -21.72 13.55
CA ASP A 74 4.74 -22.94 14.31
C ASP A 74 6.13 -22.81 14.96
N ALA A 75 6.14 -22.72 16.29
CA ALA A 75 7.36 -22.67 17.08
C ALA A 75 7.97 -24.08 17.14
N HIS A 76 9.14 -24.24 16.52
CA HIS A 76 10.06 -25.35 16.76
C HIS A 76 10.60 -25.34 18.20
#